data_AF-A0A7C6EF72-F1
#
_entry.id   AF-A0A7C6EF72-F1
#
_cell.length_a   1.000
_cell.length_b   1.000
_cell.length_c   1.000
_cell.angle_alpha   90.00
_cell.angle_beta   90.00
_cell.angle_gamma   90.00
#
_symmetry.space_group_name_H-M   'P 1'
#
loop_
_entity.id
_entity.type
_entity.pdbx_description
1 polymer ?
#
loop_
_entity_poly.entity_id
_entity_poly.type
_entity_poly.pdbx_seq_one_letter_code
_entity_poly.pdbx_strand_id
1 'polypeptide(L)'
;MAIHASFIAGTAYYPADLMQGWQDIVSNGVLSSSDLIVSQTSAPSMAVQVTGAPQGSPGGNCWINGYRIYNDTTTTLTIATADSTNPRIDLVVIGVDTSVNPYNPVLEVITGTPASSPTAPSIPGTLICLTLAQVYVAANASSITNSNITDTRIYSHINNSMVPLSSVFGYIYMFS
;
A
#
# COMPACT_ATOMS: atom_id res chain seq x y z
N MET A 1 34.80 -0.11 -19.41
CA MET A 1 33.37 -0.29 -19.71
C MET A 1 33.05 -1.75 -19.48
N ALA A 2 32.09 -2.06 -18.60
CA ALA A 2 31.61 -3.42 -18.39
C ALA A 2 30.15 -3.48 -18.86
N ILE A 3 29.82 -4.53 -19.62
CA ILE A 3 28.46 -4.83 -20.05
C ILE A 3 27.95 -5.92 -19.13
N HIS A 4 26.76 -5.73 -18.57
CA HIS A 4 26.13 -6.66 -17.63
C HIS A 4 24.83 -7.18 -18.24
N ALA A 5 24.46 -8.40 -17.87
CA ALA A 5 23.17 -9.00 -18.21
C ALA A 5 22.47 -9.40 -16.92
N SER A 6 21.15 -9.18 -16.85
CA SER A 6 20.35 -9.52 -15.65
C SER A 6 20.24 -11.03 -15.44
N PHE A 7 20.20 -11.81 -16.53
CA PHE A 7 20.19 -13.28 -16.48
C PHE A 7 21.15 -13.85 -17.53
N ILE A 8 22.11 -14.67 -17.10
CA ILE A 8 23.07 -15.43 -17.89
C ILE A 8 23.17 -16.90 -17.41
N ALA A 9 23.36 -17.83 -18.36
CA ALA A 9 23.51 -19.25 -18.03
C ALA A 9 24.67 -19.49 -17.05
N GLY A 10 24.49 -20.40 -16.10
CA GLY A 10 25.51 -20.79 -15.12
C GLY A 10 25.65 -19.85 -13.90
N THR A 11 24.74 -18.89 -13.73
CA THR A 11 24.70 -18.00 -12.55
C THR A 11 23.52 -18.34 -11.64
N ALA A 12 23.72 -18.25 -10.32
CA ALA A 12 22.65 -18.37 -9.34
C ALA A 12 21.91 -17.03 -9.17
N TYR A 13 20.59 -17.08 -9.00
CA TYR A 13 19.75 -15.90 -8.83
C TYR A 13 19.10 -15.86 -7.46
N TYR A 14 18.94 -14.66 -6.95
CA TYR A 14 18.27 -14.37 -5.70
C TYR A 14 16.91 -13.68 -5.97
N PRO A 15 15.98 -13.68 -5.00
CA PRO A 15 14.70 -12.99 -5.16
C PRO A 15 14.84 -11.52 -5.59
N ALA A 16 15.91 -10.83 -5.16
CA ALA A 16 16.21 -9.46 -5.55
C ALA A 16 16.38 -9.26 -7.06
N ASP A 17 17.00 -10.23 -7.77
CA ASP A 17 17.23 -10.15 -9.21
C ASP A 17 15.90 -10.19 -9.99
N LEU A 18 14.96 -11.00 -9.52
CA LEU A 18 13.61 -11.08 -10.09
C LEU A 18 12.78 -9.82 -9.76
N MET A 19 12.88 -9.34 -8.51
CA MET A 19 12.16 -8.15 -8.09
C MET A 19 12.61 -6.89 -8.83
N GLN A 20 13.90 -6.76 -9.15
CA GLN A 20 14.41 -5.62 -9.93
C GLN A 20 13.70 -5.52 -11.28
N GLY A 21 13.53 -6.65 -11.98
CA GLY A 21 12.78 -6.67 -13.24
C GLY A 21 11.33 -6.22 -13.07
N TRP A 22 10.68 -6.58 -11.97
CA TRP A 22 9.31 -6.12 -11.69
C TRP A 22 9.24 -4.64 -11.32
N GLN A 23 10.23 -4.10 -10.61
CA GLN A 23 10.32 -2.66 -10.33
C GLN A 23 10.42 -1.84 -11.61
N ASP A 24 11.18 -2.33 -12.58
CA ASP A 24 11.37 -1.64 -13.85
C ASP A 24 10.08 -1.63 -14.69
N ILE A 25 9.23 -2.64 -14.55
CA ILE A 25 7.99 -2.81 -15.34
C ILE A 25 6.77 -2.18 -14.64
N VAL A 26 6.64 -2.29 -13.32
CA VAL A 26 5.42 -1.97 -12.57
C VAL A 26 5.74 -0.97 -11.46
N SER A 27 5.08 0.19 -11.49
CA SER A 27 5.26 1.22 -10.47
C SER A 27 4.62 0.83 -9.13
N ASN A 28 4.99 1.53 -8.07
CA ASN A 28 4.34 1.37 -6.77
C ASN A 28 2.85 1.78 -6.83
N GLY A 29 2.00 1.05 -6.10
CA GLY A 29 0.58 1.37 -5.95
C GLY A 29 -0.36 0.17 -5.97
N VAL A 30 -1.65 0.45 -5.83
CA VAL A 30 -2.73 -0.54 -5.97
C VAL A 30 -3.10 -0.73 -7.45
N LEU A 31 -3.62 -1.91 -7.81
CA LEU A 31 -3.86 -2.25 -9.23
C LEU A 31 -5.24 -1.78 -9.73
N SER A 32 -6.21 -1.63 -8.84
CA SER A 32 -7.58 -1.23 -9.16
C SER A 32 -8.19 -0.37 -8.06
N SER A 33 -9.29 0.34 -8.36
CA SER A 33 -9.99 1.15 -7.37
C SER A 33 -10.57 0.33 -6.21
N SER A 34 -10.85 -0.94 -6.44
CA SER A 34 -11.32 -1.90 -5.43
C SER A 34 -10.22 -2.48 -4.53
N ASP A 35 -8.94 -2.37 -4.90
CA ASP A 35 -7.86 -2.99 -4.14
C ASP A 35 -7.59 -2.25 -2.83
N LEU A 36 -7.60 -2.98 -1.71
CA LEU A 36 -7.12 -2.50 -0.41
C LEU A 36 -7.84 -1.23 0.08
N ILE A 37 -9.13 -1.10 -0.23
CA ILE A 37 -9.95 0.01 0.29
C ILE A 37 -9.98 -0.09 1.82
N VAL A 38 -9.67 1.02 2.48
CA VAL A 38 -9.86 1.19 3.92
C VAL A 38 -11.24 1.82 4.15
N SER A 39 -12.08 1.16 4.94
CA SER A 39 -13.42 1.63 5.29
C SER A 39 -13.74 1.41 6.76
N GLN A 40 -14.79 2.06 7.26
CA GLN A 40 -15.34 1.74 8.58
C GLN A 40 -15.83 0.28 8.65
N THR A 41 -15.89 -0.27 9.86
CA THR A 41 -16.59 -1.53 10.13
C THR A 41 -18.11 -1.37 9.96
N SER A 42 -18.82 -2.49 9.72
CA SER A 42 -20.29 -2.49 9.54
C SER A 42 -21.04 -1.86 10.71
N ALA A 43 -20.59 -2.12 11.94
CA ALA A 43 -20.92 -1.35 13.13
C ALA A 43 -19.70 -0.49 13.49
N PRO A 44 -19.78 0.86 13.46
CA PRO A 44 -18.66 1.73 13.78
C PRO A 44 -18.06 1.42 15.15
N SER A 45 -16.74 1.25 15.18
CA SER A 45 -15.96 0.92 16.38
C SER A 45 -14.55 1.52 16.25
N MET A 46 -13.68 1.34 17.24
CA MET A 46 -12.26 1.71 17.14
C MET A 46 -11.49 0.70 16.26
N ALA A 47 -11.96 0.52 15.03
CA ALA A 47 -11.38 -0.38 14.03
C ALA A 47 -11.76 0.06 12.61
N VAL A 48 -10.94 -0.35 11.65
CA VAL A 48 -11.18 -0.16 10.21
C VAL A 48 -11.08 -1.51 9.50
N GLN A 49 -11.76 -1.63 8.37
CA GLN A 49 -11.66 -2.79 7.49
C GLN A 49 -10.82 -2.44 6.27
N VAL A 50 -9.95 -3.36 5.88
CA VAL A 50 -9.17 -3.27 4.65
C VAL A 50 -9.64 -4.38 3.73
N THR A 51 -10.11 -4.01 2.54
CA THR A 51 -10.59 -4.97 1.55
C THR A 51 -9.46 -5.94 1.18
N GLY A 52 -9.81 -7.21 1.03
CA GLY A 52 -8.94 -8.26 0.54
C GLY A 52 -9.69 -9.16 -0.41
N ALA A 53 -8.96 -9.82 -1.30
CA ALA A 53 -9.48 -10.78 -2.26
C ALA A 53 -8.40 -11.81 -2.61
N PRO A 54 -8.78 -13.03 -3.05
CA PRO A 54 -7.83 -14.03 -3.49
C PRO A 54 -6.85 -13.49 -4.54
N GLN A 55 -5.62 -13.97 -4.50
CA GLN A 55 -4.55 -13.50 -5.38
C GLN A 55 -5.00 -13.47 -6.85
N GLY A 56 -4.80 -12.33 -7.52
CA GLY A 56 -5.18 -12.15 -8.93
C GLY A 56 -6.61 -11.69 -9.16
N SER A 57 -7.45 -11.67 -8.13
CA SER A 57 -8.76 -11.00 -8.17
C SER A 57 -8.63 -9.56 -7.68
N PRO A 58 -9.38 -8.59 -8.25
CA PRO A 58 -9.46 -7.24 -7.69
C PRO A 58 -9.96 -7.28 -6.24
N GLY A 59 -9.31 -6.53 -5.35
CA GLY A 59 -9.75 -6.35 -3.97
C GLY A 59 -8.62 -6.26 -2.94
N GLY A 60 -7.45 -6.85 -3.21
CA GLY A 60 -6.39 -6.95 -2.21
C GLY A 60 -4.97 -6.70 -2.70
N ASN A 61 -4.73 -6.26 -3.93
CA ASN A 61 -3.39 -6.29 -4.54
C ASN A 61 -2.68 -4.93 -4.53
N CYS A 62 -1.36 -4.95 -4.30
CA CYS A 62 -0.48 -3.82 -4.57
C CYS A 62 0.92 -4.26 -5.01
N TRP A 63 1.65 -3.30 -5.58
CA TRP A 63 3.08 -3.40 -5.88
C TRP A 63 3.86 -2.35 -5.10
N ILE A 64 4.99 -2.75 -4.53
CA ILE A 64 5.88 -1.85 -3.77
C ILE A 64 7.32 -2.32 -4.01
N ASN A 65 8.13 -1.53 -4.70
CA ASN A 65 9.54 -1.85 -4.98
C ASN A 65 9.70 -3.31 -5.46
N GLY A 66 8.88 -3.74 -6.43
CA GLY A 66 8.95 -5.08 -7.02
C GLY A 66 8.40 -6.20 -6.15
N TYR A 67 8.02 -5.93 -4.91
CA TYR A 67 7.19 -6.82 -4.11
C TYR A 67 5.75 -6.73 -4.60
N ARG A 68 5.18 -7.88 -4.98
CA ARG A 68 3.73 -8.03 -5.07
C ARG A 68 3.20 -8.48 -3.73
N ILE A 69 2.36 -7.65 -3.12
CA ILE A 69 1.76 -7.94 -1.81
C ILE A 69 0.25 -7.99 -2.00
N TYR A 70 -0.40 -8.94 -1.36
CA TYR A 70 -1.85 -9.04 -1.40
C TYR A 70 -2.44 -9.38 -0.04
N ASN A 71 -3.59 -8.79 0.23
CA ASN A 71 -4.48 -9.20 1.32
C ASN A 71 -5.54 -10.15 0.73
N ASP A 72 -5.56 -11.40 1.18
CA ASP A 72 -6.41 -12.44 0.57
C ASP A 72 -7.89 -12.36 0.98
N THR A 73 -8.15 -11.73 2.12
CA THR A 73 -9.47 -11.66 2.74
C THR A 73 -9.63 -10.31 3.43
N THR A 74 -10.84 -9.75 3.47
CA THR A 74 -11.08 -8.49 4.19
C THR A 74 -10.63 -8.62 5.65
N THR A 75 -9.71 -7.76 6.06
CA THR A 75 -9.09 -7.79 7.39
C THR A 75 -9.58 -6.62 8.21
N THR A 76 -9.90 -6.85 9.48
CA THR A 76 -10.22 -5.77 10.42
C THR A 76 -8.96 -5.42 11.21
N LEU A 77 -8.58 -4.15 11.19
CA LEU A 77 -7.45 -3.61 11.95
C LEU A 77 -7.99 -2.76 13.09
N THR A 78 -7.51 -3.05 14.30
CA THR A 78 -7.85 -2.26 15.50
C THR A 78 -7.11 -0.92 15.46
N ILE A 79 -7.83 0.14 15.80
CA ILE A 79 -7.25 1.47 16.05
C ILE A 79 -7.06 1.61 17.56
N ALA A 80 -5.88 2.05 17.99
CA ALA A 80 -5.59 2.23 19.40
C ALA A 80 -6.61 3.18 20.05
N THR A 81 -6.87 3.01 21.35
CA THR A 81 -7.84 3.87 22.09
C THR A 81 -7.50 5.35 21.88
N ALA A 82 -8.53 6.17 21.64
CA ALA A 82 -8.34 7.60 21.44
C ALA A 82 -7.77 8.26 22.69
N ASP A 83 -6.92 9.25 22.51
CA ASP A 83 -6.50 10.10 23.63
C ASP A 83 -7.69 10.93 24.13
N SER A 84 -7.73 11.21 25.43
CA SER A 84 -8.88 11.90 26.04
C SER A 84 -8.92 13.40 25.76
N THR A 85 -7.84 13.98 25.25
CA THR A 85 -7.69 15.44 25.15
C THR A 85 -7.33 15.89 23.75
N ASN A 86 -6.42 15.18 23.07
CA ASN A 86 -5.89 15.60 21.78
C ASN A 86 -6.24 14.62 20.66
N PRO A 87 -6.59 15.11 19.46
CA PRO A 87 -6.72 14.25 18.29
C PRO A 87 -5.35 13.75 17.80
N ARG A 88 -5.37 12.74 16.91
CA ARG A 88 -4.19 12.25 16.19
C ARG A 88 -4.54 11.73 14.80
N ILE A 89 -3.53 11.50 13.97
CA ILE A 89 -3.67 10.83 12.67
C ILE A 89 -2.92 9.50 12.75
N ASP A 90 -3.62 8.40 12.51
CA ASP A 90 -3.03 7.07 12.38
C ASP A 90 -2.89 6.72 10.88
N LEU A 91 -1.91 5.90 10.50
CA LEU A 91 -1.74 5.43 9.11
C LEU A 91 -2.12 3.96 9.00
N VAL A 92 -2.90 3.62 7.98
CA VAL A 92 -3.09 2.23 7.58
C VAL A 92 -2.14 1.93 6.43
N VAL A 93 -1.27 0.95 6.60
CA VAL A 93 -0.20 0.64 5.66
C VAL A 93 -0.17 -0.85 5.32
N ILE A 94 0.24 -1.15 4.09
CA ILE A 94 0.58 -2.50 3.67
C ILE A 94 2.01 -2.50 3.12
N GLY A 95 2.82 -3.50 3.46
CA GLY A 95 4.22 -3.48 3.11
C GLY A 95 4.99 -4.72 3.54
N VAL A 96 6.31 -4.58 3.56
CA VAL A 96 7.26 -5.59 4.02
C VAL A 96 8.11 -5.00 5.13
N ASP A 97 8.06 -5.61 6.30
CA ASP A 97 8.98 -5.34 7.41
C ASP A 97 10.30 -6.07 7.16
N THR A 98 11.37 -5.28 7.04
CA THR A 98 12.74 -5.72 6.78
C THR A 98 13.58 -5.85 8.05
N SER A 99 13.00 -5.60 9.23
CA SER A 99 13.69 -5.71 10.51
C SER A 99 13.93 -7.17 10.95
N VAL A 100 13.18 -8.12 10.38
CA VAL A 100 13.22 -9.55 10.70
C VAL A 100 13.74 -10.38 9.52
N ASN A 101 14.20 -11.62 9.76
CA ASN A 101 14.63 -12.53 8.69
C ASN A 101 13.95 -13.91 8.87
N PRO A 102 13.18 -14.41 7.89
CA PRO A 102 12.86 -13.78 6.60
C PRO A 102 12.04 -12.49 6.76
N TYR A 103 12.12 -11.60 5.77
CA TYR A 103 11.30 -10.38 5.72
C TYR A 103 9.81 -10.73 5.81
N ASN A 104 9.03 -9.89 6.49
CA ASN A 104 7.64 -10.20 6.83
C ASN A 104 6.65 -9.27 6.13
N PRO A 105 5.72 -9.76 5.29
CA PRO A 105 4.62 -8.96 4.79
C PRO A 105 3.70 -8.53 5.93
N VAL A 106 3.31 -7.26 5.95
CA VAL A 106 2.48 -6.68 7.00
C VAL A 106 1.34 -5.86 6.44
N LEU A 107 0.21 -5.89 7.15
CA LEU A 107 -0.92 -4.98 7.01
C LEU A 107 -1.22 -4.46 8.41
N GLU A 108 -0.89 -3.20 8.68
CA GLU A 108 -0.85 -2.69 10.04
C GLU A 108 -1.26 -1.21 10.15
N VAL A 109 -1.44 -0.78 11.40
CA VAL A 109 -1.74 0.60 11.77
C VAL A 109 -0.53 1.21 12.46
N ILE A 110 0.03 2.27 11.87
CA ILE A 110 1.04 3.09 12.53
C ILE A 110 0.31 4.17 13.32
N THR A 111 0.36 4.05 14.64
CA THR A 111 -0.33 5.00 15.54
C THR A 111 0.40 6.34 15.55
N GLY A 112 -0.35 7.43 15.37
CA GLY A 112 0.18 8.79 15.46
C GLY A 112 0.39 9.25 16.90
N THR A 113 0.96 10.45 17.04
CA THR A 113 1.10 11.11 18.35
C THR A 113 -0.04 12.10 18.57
N PRO A 114 -0.76 12.04 19.71
CA PRO A 114 -1.77 13.05 20.05
C PRO A 114 -1.22 14.46 20.11
N ALA A 115 -1.85 15.40 19.40
CA ALA A 115 -1.50 16.82 19.41
C ALA A 115 -2.71 17.70 19.08
N SER A 116 -2.69 18.97 19.49
CA SER A 116 -3.75 19.93 19.16
C SER A 116 -3.91 20.18 17.66
N SER A 117 -2.81 20.03 16.90
CA SER A 117 -2.78 20.03 15.44
C SER A 117 -2.01 18.78 14.99
N PRO A 118 -2.69 17.63 14.81
CA PRO A 118 -2.02 16.38 14.55
C PRO A 118 -1.45 16.31 13.13
N THR A 119 -0.32 15.64 13.00
CA THR A 119 0.33 15.35 11.70
C THR A 119 0.45 13.85 11.52
N ALA A 120 0.43 13.39 10.27
CA ALA A 120 0.68 12.00 9.95
C ALA A 120 2.07 11.56 10.47
N PRO A 121 2.19 10.37 11.10
CA PRO A 121 3.47 9.84 11.54
C PRO A 121 4.39 9.52 10.36
N SER A 122 5.70 9.53 10.60
CA SER A 122 6.68 9.04 9.61
C SER A 122 6.67 7.52 9.54
N ILE A 123 6.85 6.97 8.35
CA ILE A 123 7.05 5.53 8.14
C ILE A 123 8.42 5.11 8.72
N PRO A 124 8.50 4.02 9.52
CA PRO A 124 9.77 3.48 9.98
C PRO A 124 10.68 3.09 8.81
N GLY A 125 11.99 3.37 8.90
CA GLY A 125 12.94 3.07 7.83
C GLY A 125 13.11 1.57 7.52
N THR A 126 12.70 0.69 8.43
CA THR A 126 12.69 -0.77 8.24
C THR A 126 11.44 -1.26 7.51
N LEU A 127 10.46 -0.39 7.26
CA LEU A 127 9.21 -0.74 6.63
C LEU A 127 9.15 -0.20 5.19
N ILE A 128 9.14 -1.09 4.22
CA ILE A 128 8.92 -0.75 2.81
C ILE A 128 7.42 -0.90 2.55
N CYS A 129 6.67 0.20 2.55
CA CYS A 129 5.21 0.14 2.49
C CYS A 129 4.54 1.19 1.59
N LEU A 130 3.25 0.97 1.36
CA LEU A 130 2.31 1.87 0.73
C LEU A 130 1.32 2.34 1.80
N THR A 131 1.10 3.64 1.90
CA THR A 131 0.06 4.21 2.74
C THR A 131 -1.29 4.10 2.05
N LEU A 132 -2.20 3.33 2.64
CA LEU A 132 -3.55 3.11 2.10
C LEU A 132 -4.48 4.25 2.52
N ALA A 133 -4.45 4.64 3.79
CA ALA A 133 -5.27 5.74 4.28
C ALA A 133 -4.66 6.41 5.50
N GLN A 134 -5.06 7.67 5.70
CA GLN A 134 -4.91 8.39 6.96
C GLN A 134 -6.23 8.30 7.73
N VAL A 135 -6.16 7.94 9.01
CA VAL A 135 -7.32 7.84 9.89
C VAL A 135 -7.22 8.93 10.93
N TYR A 136 -8.13 9.91 10.86
CA TYR A 136 -8.26 10.96 11.86
C TYR A 136 -8.99 10.44 13.09
N VAL A 137 -8.27 10.32 14.20
CA VAL A 137 -8.82 9.90 15.50
C VAL A 137 -9.07 11.15 16.33
N ALA A 138 -10.34 11.53 16.51
CA ALA A 138 -10.71 12.65 17.36
C ALA A 138 -10.45 12.34 18.85
N ALA A 139 -10.27 13.38 19.66
CA ALA A 139 -10.18 13.22 21.12
C ALA A 139 -11.46 12.56 21.66
N ASN A 140 -11.30 11.60 22.58
CA ASN A 140 -12.38 10.76 23.12
C ASN A 140 -13.21 9.99 22.07
N ALA A 141 -12.70 9.78 20.86
CA ALA A 141 -13.42 8.99 19.87
C ALA A 141 -13.64 7.55 20.38
N SER A 142 -14.86 7.05 20.20
CA SER A 142 -15.25 5.66 20.48
C SER A 142 -15.54 4.87 19.20
N SER A 143 -15.53 5.54 18.04
CA SER A 143 -15.71 4.90 16.75
C SER A 143 -15.01 5.67 15.63
N ILE A 144 -14.63 4.95 14.58
CA ILE A 144 -14.12 5.48 13.33
C ILE A 144 -15.20 5.28 12.26
N THR A 145 -15.51 6.36 11.54
CA THR A 145 -16.43 6.37 10.41
C THR A 145 -15.68 6.68 9.11
N ASN A 146 -16.32 6.49 7.97
CA ASN A 146 -15.72 6.83 6.67
C ASN A 146 -15.33 8.32 6.57
N SER A 147 -16.00 9.21 7.30
CA SER A 147 -15.63 10.64 7.33
C SER A 147 -14.28 10.91 8.02
N ASN A 148 -13.81 9.96 8.83
CA ASN A 148 -12.51 10.02 9.49
C ASN A 148 -11.38 9.44 8.63
N ILE A 149 -11.71 8.76 7.53
CA ILE A 149 -10.76 8.02 6.70
C ILE A 149 -10.50 8.83 5.44
N THR A 150 -9.25 9.23 5.25
CA THR A 150 -8.77 9.88 4.03
C THR A 150 -7.97 8.88 3.23
N ASP A 151 -8.47 8.51 2.05
CA ASP A 151 -7.77 7.62 1.12
C ASP A 151 -6.51 8.29 0.57
N THR A 152 -5.39 7.59 0.62
CA THR A 152 -4.09 8.05 0.10
C THR A 152 -3.47 7.07 -0.89
N ARG A 153 -4.23 6.08 -1.36
CA ARG A 153 -3.74 5.07 -2.29
C ARG A 153 -3.32 5.74 -3.60
N ILE A 154 -2.16 5.35 -4.10
CA ILE A 154 -1.73 5.64 -5.47
C ILE A 154 -1.97 4.41 -6.35
N TYR A 155 -2.20 4.64 -7.63
CA TYR A 155 -2.41 3.57 -8.60
C TYR A 155 -1.10 3.18 -9.28
N SER A 156 -0.87 1.87 -9.34
CA SER A 156 0.23 1.31 -10.10
C SER A 156 -0.02 1.46 -11.60
N HIS A 157 1.03 1.70 -12.35
CA HIS A 157 1.02 1.70 -13.81
C HIS A 157 2.18 0.87 -14.35
N ILE A 158 2.04 0.46 -15.60
CA ILE A 158 3.18 -0.09 -16.35
C ILE A 158 4.12 1.07 -16.71
N ASN A 159 5.41 0.92 -16.47
CA ASN A 159 6.37 1.97 -16.79
C ASN A 159 6.53 2.07 -18.31
N ASN A 160 5.98 3.15 -18.88
CA ASN A 160 5.96 3.40 -20.33
C ASN A 160 7.35 3.51 -20.98
N SER A 161 8.43 3.68 -20.21
CA SER A 161 9.80 3.71 -20.76
C SER A 161 10.24 2.37 -21.37
N MET A 162 9.52 1.28 -21.10
CA MET A 162 9.75 -0.05 -21.69
C MET A 162 8.82 -0.35 -22.87
N VAL A 163 7.89 0.56 -23.19
CA VAL A 163 6.97 0.46 -24.32
C VAL A 163 7.46 1.43 -25.40
N PRO A 164 7.77 0.98 -26.63
CA PRO A 164 8.19 1.89 -27.68
C PRO A 164 7.09 2.92 -27.96
N LEU A 165 7.46 4.21 -28.00
CA LEU A 165 6.57 5.36 -28.25
C LEU A 165 5.73 5.26 -29.54
N SER A 166 5.98 4.27 -30.39
CA SER A 166 5.21 4.00 -31.60
C SER A 166 3.85 3.31 -31.36
N SER A 167 3.54 2.81 -30.16
CA SER A 167 2.29 2.06 -29.89
C SER A 167 1.26 2.77 -29.00
N VAL A 168 1.55 3.97 -28.47
CA VAL A 168 0.65 4.69 -27.54
C VAL A 168 -0.34 5.64 -28.26
N PHE A 169 -0.15 5.93 -29.55
CA PHE A 169 -1.01 6.86 -30.31
C PHE A 169 -2.27 6.24 -30.95
N GLY A 170 -2.58 4.97 -30.67
CA GLY A 170 -3.66 4.24 -31.35
C GLY A 170 -5.05 4.26 -30.69
N TYR A 171 -5.17 4.61 -29.41
CA TYR A 171 -6.42 4.38 -28.65
C TYR A 171 -7.09 5.61 -28.02
N ILE A 172 -6.58 6.84 -28.22
CA ILE A 172 -7.14 8.06 -27.59
C ILE A 172 -8.15 8.82 -28.48
N TYR A 173 -8.44 8.38 -29.71
CA TYR A 173 -9.41 9.09 -30.57
C TYR A 173 -10.42 8.17 -31.27
N MET A 174 -11.26 7.45 -30.55
CA MET A 174 -12.50 6.89 -31.13
C MET A 174 -13.64 6.84 -30.10
N PHE A 175 -14.13 7.99 -29.65
CA PHE A 175 -15.54 8.19 -29.30
C PHE A 175 -15.90 9.66 -29.55
N SER A 176 -16.41 9.95 -30.75
CA SER A 176 -17.35 11.04 -31.02
C SER A 176 -18.76 10.46 -31.01
#